data_AF-A0A7W1FQ18-F1
#
_entry.id   AF-A0A7W1FQ18-F1
#
_cell.length_a   1.000
_cell.length_b   1.000
_cell.length_c   1.000
_cell.angle_alpha   90.00
_cell.angle_beta   90.00
_cell.angle_gamma   90.00
#
_symmetry.space_group_name_H-M   'P 1'
#
loop_
_entity.id
_entity.type
_entity.pdbx_description
1 polymer ?
#
loop_
_entity_poly.entity_id
_entity_poly.type
_entity_poly.pdbx_seq_one_letter_code
_entity_poly.pdbx_strand_id
1 'polypeptide(L)'
;MAWLARLEREHDNLRVAMRWLLEEGETDTAVRLAWALWLFWRVHGYQGEGYRYTGETLEAGDALSTVVRAKALCVRGLMSYGIESIEGTERLWEQSAALFRQTKDTFGLALTMGGLSAMALAQGDLDRSTALFEETMDLYRKIENRWGVGSVLSHQGVIPLSRGEHERAARYFEEALAISR
;
A
#
# COMPACT_ATOMS: atom_id res chain seq x y z
N MET A 1 -16.57 8.58 -6.12
CA MET A 1 -15.87 8.42 -7.41
C MET A 1 -16.57 7.35 -8.25
N ALA A 2 -16.91 7.63 -9.52
CA ALA A 2 -17.71 6.72 -10.35
C ALA A 2 -17.05 5.35 -10.62
N TRP A 3 -15.72 5.29 -10.61
CA TRP A 3 -14.98 4.04 -10.81
C TRP A 3 -15.12 3.07 -9.62
N LEU A 4 -15.11 3.58 -8.37
CA LEU A 4 -15.30 2.74 -7.16
C LEU A 4 -16.70 2.10 -7.16
N ALA A 5 -17.74 2.88 -7.46
CA ALA A 5 -19.11 2.36 -7.54
C ALA A 5 -19.29 1.34 -8.67
N ARG A 6 -18.46 1.40 -9.71
CA ARG A 6 -18.42 0.36 -10.74
C ARG A 6 -17.73 -0.90 -10.22
N LEU A 7 -16.56 -0.79 -9.60
CA LEU A 7 -15.85 -1.95 -9.04
C LEU A 7 -16.68 -2.66 -7.97
N GLU A 8 -17.42 -1.91 -7.15
CA GLU A 8 -18.33 -2.47 -6.15
C GLU A 8 -19.42 -3.33 -6.80
N ARG A 9 -20.08 -2.82 -7.85
CA ARG A 9 -21.08 -3.58 -8.60
C ARG A 9 -20.51 -4.83 -9.27
N GLU A 10 -19.25 -4.77 -9.69
CA GLU A 10 -18.55 -5.86 -10.36
C GLU A 10 -17.76 -6.75 -9.37
N HIS A 11 -17.86 -6.54 -8.06
CA HIS A 11 -16.96 -7.18 -7.09
C HIS A 11 -17.06 -8.71 -7.13
N ASP A 12 -18.27 -9.25 -7.24
CA ASP A 12 -18.44 -10.70 -7.38
C ASP A 12 -17.82 -11.23 -8.67
N ASN A 13 -17.91 -10.48 -9.78
CA ASN A 13 -17.23 -10.83 -11.03
C ASN A 13 -15.70 -10.78 -10.87
N LEU A 14 -15.18 -9.80 -10.12
CA LEU A 14 -13.75 -9.69 -9.81
C LEU A 14 -13.25 -10.87 -8.96
N ARG A 15 -14.06 -11.32 -7.98
CA ARG A 15 -13.75 -12.51 -7.16
C ARG A 15 -13.71 -13.78 -8.00
N VAL A 16 -14.68 -13.96 -8.89
CA VAL A 16 -14.74 -15.10 -9.82
C VAL A 16 -13.52 -15.09 -10.74
N ALA A 17 -13.20 -13.96 -11.36
CA ALA A 17 -12.03 -13.83 -12.23
C ALA A 17 -10.72 -14.13 -11.47
N MET A 18 -10.56 -13.58 -10.26
CA MET A 18 -9.39 -13.86 -9.41
C MET A 18 -9.28 -15.34 -9.06
N ARG A 19 -10.40 -16.02 -8.83
CA ARG A 19 -10.40 -17.45 -8.52
C ARG A 19 -9.99 -18.29 -9.71
N TRP A 20 -10.61 -18.04 -10.87
CA TRP A 20 -10.26 -18.72 -12.10
C TRP A 20 -8.77 -18.56 -12.44
N LEU A 21 -8.21 -17.35 -12.33
CA LEU A 21 -6.78 -17.12 -12.56
C LEU A 21 -5.86 -17.95 -11.65
N LEU A 22 -6.26 -18.15 -10.39
CA LEU A 22 -5.47 -18.92 -9.43
C LEU A 22 -5.59 -20.43 -9.65
N GLU A 23 -6.78 -20.91 -10.05
CA GLU A 23 -7.01 -22.30 -10.41
C GLU A 23 -6.24 -22.72 -11.68
N GLU A 24 -6.16 -21.84 -12.67
CA GLU A 24 -5.39 -22.07 -13.91
C GLU A 24 -3.88 -21.83 -13.75
N GLY A 25 -3.42 -21.39 -12.57
CA GLY A 25 -2.00 -21.10 -12.31
C GLY A 25 -1.48 -19.80 -12.94
N GLU A 26 -2.38 -18.93 -13.44
CA GLU A 26 -2.10 -17.61 -14.03
C GLU A 26 -1.75 -16.55 -12.96
N THR A 27 -0.78 -16.89 -12.11
CA THR A 27 -0.37 -16.14 -10.91
C THR A 27 0.10 -14.72 -11.23
N ASP A 28 0.81 -14.53 -12.33
CA ASP A 28 1.28 -13.22 -12.81
C ASP A 28 0.11 -12.25 -13.05
N THR A 29 -0.95 -12.75 -13.71
CA THR A 29 -2.16 -11.97 -14.00
C THR A 29 -2.98 -11.73 -12.73
N ALA A 30 -3.08 -12.73 -11.85
CA ALA A 30 -3.76 -12.59 -10.56
C ALA A 30 -3.12 -11.47 -9.71
N VAL A 31 -1.79 -11.41 -9.63
CA VAL A 31 -1.08 -10.35 -8.89
C VAL A 31 -1.25 -8.98 -9.56
N ARG A 32 -1.25 -8.90 -10.90
CA ARG A 32 -1.53 -7.64 -11.60
C ARG A 32 -2.93 -7.12 -11.29
N LEU A 33 -3.92 -8.02 -11.22
CA LEU A 33 -5.27 -7.68 -10.80
C LEU A 33 -5.30 -7.23 -9.33
N ALA A 34 -4.62 -7.94 -8.43
CA ALA A 34 -4.52 -7.56 -7.02
C ALA A 34 -3.87 -6.17 -6.84
N TRP A 35 -2.83 -5.87 -7.61
CA TRP A 35 -2.18 -4.57 -7.67
C TRP A 35 -3.11 -3.46 -8.20
N ALA A 36 -4.04 -3.77 -9.10
CA ALA A 36 -5.04 -2.80 -9.55
C ALA A 36 -6.14 -2.57 -8.51
N LEU A 37 -6.45 -3.57 -7.69
CA LEU A 37 -7.56 -3.58 -6.74
C LEU A 37 -7.19 -3.16 -5.32
N TRP A 38 -5.91 -2.99 -4.97
CA TRP A 38 -5.50 -2.74 -3.58
C TRP A 38 -6.23 -1.54 -2.96
N LEU A 39 -6.40 -0.44 -3.71
CA LEU A 39 -7.04 0.76 -3.19
C LEU A 39 -8.54 0.53 -2.99
N PHE A 40 -9.19 -0.21 -3.89
CA PHE A 40 -10.58 -0.60 -3.77
C PHE A 40 -10.81 -1.43 -2.50
N TRP A 41 -10.00 -2.47 -2.30
CA TRP A 41 -10.07 -3.31 -1.10
C TRP A 41 -9.82 -2.52 0.18
N ARG A 42 -8.84 -1.62 0.18
CA ARG A 42 -8.54 -0.78 1.34
C ARG A 42 -9.71 0.12 1.72
N VAL A 43 -10.37 0.74 0.73
CA VAL A 43 -11.47 1.69 0.97
C VAL A 43 -12.76 0.98 1.37
N HIS A 44 -13.05 -0.21 0.84
CA HIS A 44 -14.30 -0.94 1.11
C HIS A 44 -14.16 -1.99 2.23
N GLY A 45 -12.97 -2.14 2.81
CA GLY A 45 -12.73 -3.06 3.93
C GLY A 45 -12.53 -4.52 3.53
N TYR A 46 -12.28 -4.81 2.24
CA TYR A 46 -12.04 -6.17 1.74
C TYR A 46 -10.58 -6.63 1.91
N GLN A 47 -9.95 -6.24 3.01
CA GLN A 47 -8.54 -6.50 3.27
C GLN A 47 -8.25 -8.01 3.39
N GLY A 48 -9.16 -8.77 4.03
CA GLY A 48 -9.03 -10.23 4.14
C GLY A 48 -8.97 -10.95 2.80
N GLU A 49 -9.70 -10.47 1.78
CA GLU A 49 -9.63 -11.03 0.43
C GLU A 49 -8.30 -10.74 -0.23
N GLY A 50 -7.86 -9.48 -0.21
CA GLY A 50 -6.59 -9.09 -0.80
C GLY A 50 -5.41 -9.83 -0.16
N TYR A 51 -5.45 -9.99 1.17
CA TYR A 51 -4.45 -10.76 1.92
C TYR A 51 -4.46 -12.24 1.53
N ARG A 52 -5.65 -12.87 1.43
CA ARG A 52 -5.77 -14.28 1.04
C ARG A 52 -5.25 -14.51 -0.38
N TYR A 53 -5.74 -13.75 -1.36
CA TYR A 53 -5.35 -13.92 -2.77
C TYR A 53 -3.85 -13.73 -2.97
N THR A 54 -3.25 -12.72 -2.34
CA THR A 54 -1.80 -12.51 -2.44
C THR A 54 -0.99 -13.58 -1.73
N GLY A 55 -1.52 -14.17 -0.65
CA GLY A 55 -0.92 -15.35 -0.01
C GLY A 55 -0.83 -16.55 -0.95
N GLU A 56 -1.96 -16.91 -1.57
CA GLU A 56 -2.03 -18.02 -2.54
C GLU A 56 -1.09 -17.79 -3.73
N THR A 57 -0.97 -16.55 -4.23
CA THR A 57 -0.01 -16.26 -5.31
C THR A 57 1.44 -16.48 -4.89
N LEU A 58 1.78 -16.17 -3.63
CA LEU A 58 3.14 -16.27 -3.11
C LEU A 58 3.55 -17.72 -2.81
N GLU A 59 2.59 -18.65 -2.66
CA GLU A 59 2.86 -20.09 -2.55
C GLU A 59 3.48 -20.68 -3.82
N ALA A 60 3.27 -20.04 -4.99
CA ALA A 60 3.95 -20.42 -6.23
C ALA A 60 5.48 -20.20 -6.17
N GLY A 61 5.97 -19.48 -5.16
CA GLY A 61 7.39 -19.38 -4.84
C GLY A 61 8.21 -18.81 -6.00
N ASP A 62 9.28 -19.50 -6.37
CA ASP A 62 10.31 -19.03 -7.32
C ASP A 62 9.85 -18.98 -8.78
N ALA A 63 8.64 -19.45 -9.08
CA ALA A 63 8.02 -19.27 -10.39
C ALA A 63 7.66 -17.80 -10.70
N LEU A 64 7.47 -16.96 -9.68
CA LEU A 64 7.10 -15.56 -9.86
C LEU A 64 8.29 -14.72 -10.32
N SER A 65 8.06 -13.87 -11.32
CA SER A 65 9.03 -12.84 -11.68
C SER A 65 9.27 -11.87 -10.52
N THR A 66 10.47 -11.28 -10.45
CA THR A 66 10.86 -10.32 -9.40
C THR A 66 9.86 -9.17 -9.24
N VAL A 67 9.37 -8.63 -10.36
CA VAL A 67 8.39 -7.51 -10.37
C VAL A 67 7.06 -7.94 -9.76
N VAL A 68 6.61 -9.16 -10.09
CA VAL A 68 5.33 -9.69 -9.63
C VAL A 68 5.41 -10.04 -8.15
N ARG A 69 6.50 -10.69 -7.72
CA ARG A 69 6.76 -10.94 -6.30
C ARG A 69 6.78 -9.64 -5.49
N ALA A 70 7.42 -8.57 -6.00
CA ALA A 70 7.46 -7.27 -5.32
C ALA A 70 6.05 -6.69 -5.08
N LYS A 71 5.19 -6.76 -6.11
CA LYS A 71 3.80 -6.29 -6.06
C LYS A 71 2.94 -7.13 -5.14
N ALA A 72 3.06 -8.46 -5.20
CA ALA A 72 2.32 -9.38 -4.34
C ALA A 72 2.64 -9.12 -2.86
N LEU A 73 3.93 -9.01 -2.50
CA LEU A 73 4.37 -8.69 -1.14
C LEU A 73 3.87 -7.32 -0.66
N CYS A 74 3.93 -6.31 -1.53
CA CYS A 74 3.43 -4.97 -1.20
C CYS A 74 1.93 -4.98 -0.89
N VAL A 75 1.12 -5.57 -1.78
CA VAL A 75 -0.34 -5.64 -1.61
C VAL A 75 -0.67 -6.47 -0.38
N ARG A 76 0.02 -7.60 -0.15
CA ARG A 76 -0.17 -8.41 1.05
C ARG A 76 0.10 -7.59 2.32
N GLY A 77 1.21 -6.85 2.38
CA GLY A 77 1.53 -6.00 3.52
C GLY A 77 0.50 -4.88 3.73
N LEU A 78 -0.03 -4.28 2.65
CA LEU A 78 -1.11 -3.30 2.75
C LEU A 78 -2.41 -3.88 3.32
N MET A 79 -2.62 -5.20 3.15
CA MET A 79 -3.83 -5.91 3.59
C MET A 79 -3.63 -6.71 4.88
N SER A 80 -2.42 -6.72 5.45
CA SER A 80 -2.09 -7.56 6.61
C SER A 80 -2.39 -6.90 7.95
N TYR A 81 -2.79 -5.62 7.97
CA TYR A 81 -3.17 -4.91 9.19
C TYR A 81 -4.30 -5.66 9.93
N GLY A 82 -4.04 -6.06 11.17
CA GLY A 82 -4.99 -6.81 12.00
C GLY A 82 -5.13 -8.29 11.62
N ILE A 83 -4.39 -8.78 10.63
CA ILE A 83 -4.34 -10.19 10.24
C ILE A 83 -2.98 -10.82 10.62
N GLU A 84 -1.89 -10.19 10.20
CA GLU A 84 -0.52 -10.62 10.48
C GLU A 84 0.02 -9.88 11.71
N SER A 85 1.09 -10.43 12.33
CA SER A 85 1.85 -9.68 13.32
C SER A 85 2.48 -8.43 12.68
N ILE A 86 2.76 -7.43 13.52
CA ILE A 86 3.47 -6.21 13.10
C ILE A 86 4.81 -6.57 12.46
N GLU A 87 5.58 -7.46 13.08
CA GLU A 87 6.87 -7.95 12.58
C GLU A 87 6.76 -8.71 11.25
N GLY A 88 5.68 -9.47 11.05
CA GLY A 88 5.40 -10.17 9.80
C GLY A 88 5.08 -9.19 8.68
N THR A 89 4.26 -8.18 8.97
CA THR A 89 3.92 -7.10 8.04
C THR A 89 5.15 -6.28 7.65
N GLU A 90 6.00 -5.94 8.63
CA GLU A 90 7.27 -5.25 8.39
C GLU A 90 8.16 -6.01 7.43
N ARG A 91 8.34 -7.32 7.67
CA ARG A 91 9.13 -8.19 6.78
C ARG A 91 8.58 -8.23 5.35
N LEU A 92 7.26 -8.28 5.19
CA LEU A 92 6.63 -8.24 3.86
C LEU A 92 6.97 -6.95 3.11
N TRP A 93 6.90 -5.79 3.78
CA TRP A 93 7.26 -4.52 3.17
C TRP A 93 8.76 -4.37 2.95
N GLU A 94 9.62 -4.78 3.86
CA GLU A 94 11.08 -4.71 3.67
C GLU A 94 11.52 -5.52 2.44
N GLN A 95 10.99 -6.75 2.30
CA GLN A 95 11.22 -7.59 1.13
C GLN A 95 10.69 -6.93 -0.14
N SER A 96 9.47 -6.38 -0.11
CA SER A 96 8.89 -5.67 -1.24
C SER A 96 9.73 -4.45 -1.66
N ALA A 97 10.19 -3.64 -0.69
CA ALA A 97 11.01 -2.46 -0.94
C ALA A 97 12.35 -2.84 -1.57
N ALA A 98 13.00 -3.91 -1.10
CA ALA A 98 14.24 -4.41 -1.69
C ALA A 98 14.05 -4.79 -3.16
N LEU A 99 12.96 -5.49 -3.48
CA LEU A 99 12.66 -5.89 -4.86
C LEU A 99 12.26 -4.69 -5.74
N PHE A 100 11.53 -3.70 -5.21
CA PHE A 100 11.22 -2.48 -5.95
C PHE A 100 12.46 -1.61 -6.21
N ARG A 101 13.44 -1.58 -5.29
CA ARG A 101 14.75 -0.98 -5.55
C ARG A 101 15.49 -1.70 -6.67
N GLN A 102 15.52 -3.04 -6.64
CA GLN A 102 16.16 -3.85 -7.69
C GLN A 102 15.52 -3.63 -9.07
N THR A 103 14.19 -3.57 -9.12
CA THR A 103 13.42 -3.37 -10.37
C THR A 103 13.29 -1.91 -10.78
N LYS A 104 13.77 -0.98 -9.95
CA LYS A 104 13.68 0.48 -10.14
C LYS A 104 12.25 1.00 -10.28
N ASP A 105 11.27 0.29 -9.71
CA ASP A 105 9.88 0.74 -9.65
C ASP A 105 9.73 1.76 -8.51
N THR A 106 9.74 3.04 -8.89
CA THR A 106 9.70 4.14 -7.91
C THR A 106 8.34 4.26 -7.23
N PHE A 107 7.25 3.95 -7.95
CA PHE A 107 5.90 4.01 -7.37
C PHE A 107 5.69 2.89 -6.36
N GLY A 108 6.07 1.66 -6.71
CA GLY A 108 6.03 0.53 -5.79
C GLY A 108 6.87 0.76 -4.54
N LEU A 109 8.09 1.30 -4.71
CA LEU A 109 8.95 1.65 -3.59
C LEU A 109 8.28 2.68 -2.66
N ALA A 110 7.75 3.78 -3.22
CA ALA A 110 7.08 4.82 -2.44
C ALA A 110 5.86 4.28 -1.66
N LEU A 111 5.06 3.40 -2.29
CA LEU A 111 3.89 2.80 -1.65
C LEU A 111 4.29 1.94 -0.45
N THR A 112 5.31 1.09 -0.62
CA THR A 112 5.83 0.23 0.44
C THR A 112 6.47 1.03 1.58
N MET A 113 7.26 2.06 1.25
CA MET A 113 7.89 2.94 2.25
C MET A 113 6.87 3.75 3.04
N GLY A 114 5.79 4.20 2.39
CA GLY A 114 4.67 4.84 3.09
C GLY A 114 3.99 3.91 4.10
N GLY A 115 3.86 2.62 3.79
CA GLY A 115 3.36 1.61 4.74
C GLY A 115 4.27 1.45 5.96
N LEU A 116 5.57 1.30 5.74
CA LEU A 116 6.58 1.24 6.81
C LEU A 116 6.54 2.50 7.70
N SER A 117 6.41 3.68 7.08
CA SER A 117 6.31 4.97 7.79
C SER A 117 5.10 5.03 8.71
N ALA A 118 3.93 4.58 8.22
CA ALA A 118 2.69 4.57 8.97
C ALA A 118 2.71 3.54 10.12
N MET A 119 3.41 2.44 9.94
CA MET A 119 3.60 1.44 11.00
C MET A 119 4.55 1.92 12.08
N ALA A 120 5.68 2.56 11.73
CA ALA A 120 6.55 3.20 12.70
C ALA A 120 5.81 4.25 13.54
N LEU A 121 4.93 5.03 12.89
CA LEU A 121 4.04 5.98 13.57
C LEU A 121 3.11 5.26 14.57
N ALA A 122 2.47 4.18 14.16
CA ALA A 122 1.57 3.40 15.01
C ALA A 122 2.29 2.74 16.20
N GLN A 123 3.58 2.43 16.06
CA GLN A 123 4.44 1.93 17.13
C GLN A 123 4.98 3.04 18.05
N GLY A 124 4.76 4.32 17.70
CA GLY A 124 5.26 5.47 18.45
C GLY A 124 6.71 5.85 18.15
N ASP A 125 7.36 5.20 17.18
CA ASP A 125 8.70 5.57 16.71
C ASP A 125 8.61 6.77 15.75
N LEU A 126 8.44 7.94 16.35
CA LEU A 126 8.21 9.19 15.61
C LEU A 126 9.42 9.59 14.77
N ASP A 127 10.64 9.30 15.23
CA ASP A 127 11.87 9.66 14.53
C ASP A 127 12.02 8.82 13.26
N ARG A 128 11.86 7.50 13.37
CA ARG A 128 11.87 6.60 12.20
C ARG A 128 10.74 6.92 11.24
N SER A 129 9.54 7.17 11.76
CA SER A 129 8.38 7.54 10.94
C SER A 129 8.62 8.82 10.14
N THR A 130 9.18 9.85 10.77
CA THR A 130 9.48 11.13 10.13
C THR A 130 10.47 10.95 8.97
N ALA A 131 11.59 10.25 9.23
CA ALA A 131 12.61 10.00 8.21
C ALA A 131 12.05 9.20 7.02
N LEU A 132 11.25 8.15 7.29
CA LEU A 132 10.63 7.35 6.23
C LEU A 132 9.58 8.14 5.43
N PHE A 133 8.81 9.02 6.07
CA PHE A 133 7.86 9.89 5.37
C PHE A 133 8.57 10.92 4.48
N GLU A 134 9.71 11.46 4.90
CA GLU A 134 10.51 12.37 4.08
C GLU A 134 11.03 11.66 2.81
N GLU A 135 11.61 10.47 2.95
CA GLU A 135 12.05 9.68 1.79
C GLU A 135 10.87 9.31 0.87
N THR A 136 9.73 8.91 1.46
CA THR A 136 8.50 8.59 0.71
C THR A 136 7.97 9.81 -0.05
N MET A 137 8.02 11.00 0.56
CA MET A 137 7.62 12.27 -0.06
C MET A 137 8.46 12.56 -1.30
N ASP A 138 9.79 12.42 -1.19
CA ASP A 138 10.70 12.67 -2.30
C ASP A 138 10.48 11.70 -3.46
N LEU A 139 10.21 10.44 -3.16
CA LEU A 139 9.84 9.45 -4.18
C LEU A 139 8.54 9.83 -4.90
N TYR A 140 7.48 10.21 -4.18
CA TYR A 140 6.23 10.61 -4.80
C TYR A 140 6.34 11.91 -5.59
N ARG A 141 7.12 12.88 -5.11
CA ARG A 141 7.40 14.12 -5.86
C ARG A 141 8.15 13.83 -7.16
N LYS A 142 9.14 12.93 -7.13
CA LYS A 142 9.93 12.55 -8.31
C LYS A 142 9.07 11.95 -9.44
N ILE A 143 8.00 11.24 -9.10
CA ILE A 143 7.06 10.66 -10.07
C ILE A 143 5.78 11.50 -10.23
N GLU A 144 5.79 12.74 -9.72
CA GLU A 144 4.67 13.69 -9.80
C GLU A 144 3.32 13.13 -9.30
N ASN A 145 3.38 12.21 -8.33
CA ASN A 145 2.18 11.56 -7.79
C ASN A 145 1.55 12.43 -6.69
N ARG A 146 0.66 13.33 -7.12
CA ARG A 146 -0.10 14.22 -6.22
C ARG A 146 -0.85 13.48 -5.12
N TRP A 147 -1.49 12.36 -5.45
CA TRP A 147 -2.25 11.56 -4.48
C TRP A 147 -1.34 11.02 -3.37
N GLY A 148 -0.17 10.47 -3.74
CA GLY A 148 0.83 9.98 -2.81
C GLY A 148 1.38 11.08 -1.90
N VAL A 149 1.64 12.28 -2.45
CA VAL A 149 2.04 13.46 -1.67
C VAL A 149 0.96 13.84 -0.64
N GLY A 150 -0.30 13.94 -1.06
CA GLY A 150 -1.41 14.24 -0.15
C GLY A 150 -1.57 13.19 0.95
N SER A 151 -1.38 11.91 0.60
CA SER A 151 -1.37 10.81 1.57
C SER A 151 -0.26 10.99 2.61
N VAL A 152 0.98 11.28 2.20
CA VAL A 152 2.10 11.48 3.14
C VAL A 152 1.83 12.68 4.06
N LEU A 153 1.38 13.81 3.53
CA LEU A 153 1.05 15.00 4.33
C LEU A 153 -0.02 14.70 5.38
N SER A 154 -1.04 13.91 5.01
CA SER A 154 -2.10 13.51 5.93
C SER A 154 -1.55 12.67 7.10
N HIS A 155 -0.62 11.76 6.85
CA HIS A 155 -0.01 10.98 7.93
C HIS A 155 0.96 11.81 8.77
N GLN A 156 1.75 12.71 8.16
CA GLN A 156 2.63 13.62 8.89
C GLN A 156 1.85 14.55 9.84
N GLY A 157 0.64 14.97 9.46
CA GLY A 157 -0.25 15.77 10.32
C GLY A 157 -0.67 15.09 11.62
N VAL A 158 -0.59 13.75 11.70
CA VAL A 158 -0.90 12.98 12.92
C VAL A 158 0.17 13.17 13.99
N ILE A 159 1.43 13.42 13.62
CA ILE A 159 2.55 13.62 14.55
C ILE A 159 2.37 14.88 15.43
N PRO A 160 2.15 16.09 14.88
CA PRO A 160 1.85 17.26 15.70
C PRO A 160 0.52 17.12 16.43
N LEU A 161 -0.47 16.42 15.84
CA LEU A 161 -1.75 16.18 16.50
C LEU A 161 -1.58 15.36 17.80
N SER A 162 -0.74 14.32 17.80
CA SER A 162 -0.46 13.52 18.99
C SER A 162 0.30 14.28 20.08
N ARG A 163 0.99 15.37 19.70
CA ARG A 163 1.68 16.31 20.61
C ARG A 163 0.80 17.48 21.08
N GLY A 164 -0.46 17.56 20.65
CA GLY A 164 -1.36 18.68 20.95
C GLY A 164 -1.07 19.96 20.15
N GLU A 165 -0.21 19.89 19.14
CA GLU A 165 0.16 21.02 18.27
C GLU A 165 -0.88 21.20 17.15
N HIS A 166 -2.13 21.51 17.54
CA HIS A 166 -3.29 21.52 16.65
C HIS A 166 -3.14 22.43 15.42
N GLU A 167 -2.53 23.61 15.58
CA GLU A 167 -2.31 24.53 14.46
C GLU A 167 -1.35 23.97 13.40
N ARG A 168 -0.30 23.26 13.84
CA ARG A 168 0.65 22.62 12.92
C ARG A 168 0.00 21.42 12.23
N ALA A 169 -0.79 20.63 12.94
CA ALA A 169 -1.55 19.53 12.37
C ALA A 169 -2.55 20.03 11.30
N ALA A 170 -3.28 21.12 11.59
CA ALA A 170 -4.24 21.71 10.66
C ALA A 170 -3.59 22.09 9.33
N ARG A 171 -2.40 22.70 9.34
CA ARG A 171 -1.66 23.06 8.10
C ARG A 171 -1.37 21.84 7.22
N TYR A 172 -0.88 20.75 7.81
CA TYR A 172 -0.63 19.51 7.06
C TYR A 172 -1.90 18.96 6.41
N PHE A 173 -3.02 18.95 7.14
CA PHE A 173 -4.29 18.47 6.60
C PHE A 173 -4.84 19.41 5.51
N GLU A 174 -4.74 20.73 5.69
CA GLU A 174 -5.14 21.72 4.69
C GLU A 174 -4.34 21.58 3.39
N GLU A 175 -3.02 21.40 3.49
CA GLU A 175 -2.16 21.15 2.34
C GLU A 175 -2.53 19.83 1.63
N ALA A 176 -2.77 18.76 2.39
CA ALA A 176 -3.23 17.48 1.83
C ALA A 176 -4.58 17.60 1.09
N LEU A 177 -5.51 18.36 1.67
CA LEU A 177 -6.82 18.68 1.09
C LEU A 177 -6.69 19.51 -0.19
N ALA A 178 -5.82 20.51 -0.20
CA ALA A 178 -5.57 21.34 -1.38
C ALA A 178 -5.01 20.51 -2.55
N ILE A 179 -4.18 19.51 -2.26
CA ILE A 179 -3.62 18.61 -3.28
C ILE A 179 -4.65 17.61 -3.81
N SER A 180 -5.64 17.23 -2.99
CA SER A 180 -6.66 16.23 -3.31
C SER A 180 -7.92 16.79 -3.99
N ARG A 181 -8.03 18.12 -4.10
CA ARG A 181 -9.05 18.83 -4.87
C ARG A 181 -8.65 18.94 -6.34
#